data_AF-E3H1S5-F1
#
_entry.id   AF-E3H1S5-F1
#
_cell.length_a   1.000
_cell.length_b   1.000
_cell.length_c   1.000
_cell.angle_alpha   90.00
_cell.angle_beta   90.00
_cell.angle_gamma   90.00
#
_symmetry.space_group_name_H-M   'P 1'
#
loop_
_entity.id
_entity.type
_entity.pdbx_description
1 polymer ?
#
loop_
_entity_poly.entity_id
_entity_poly.type
_entity_poly.pdbx_seq_one_letter_code
_entity_poly.pdbx_strand_id
1 'polypeptide(L)'
;MSTIKNPDVITILATGGTIDKFYSVAGTLDIGKPAAHDVLSRVLTDIRFDIRALIGKDSLDMTDEDRAELVAALNAIEHDQVLITHGTDTMSESARYIAEHAELGSKVVVLTGAMQPAVMAHSDAGFNLGAAISALNLLEPGVYISMSGRIFPAHTVRKDRTRGIFEG
;
A
#
# COMPACT_ATOMS: atom_id res chain seq x y z
N MET A 1 5.41 -24.37 15.20
CA MET A 1 6.55 -23.47 14.92
C MET A 1 5.97 -22.10 14.64
N SER A 2 6.58 -21.03 15.17
CA SER A 2 6.09 -19.67 14.94
C SER A 2 6.26 -19.31 13.46
N THR A 3 5.19 -18.89 12.80
CA THR A 3 5.15 -18.43 11.39
C THR A 3 5.49 -16.94 11.25
N ILE A 4 5.82 -16.26 12.35
CA ILE A 4 6.08 -14.81 12.38
C ILE A 4 7.43 -14.51 11.72
N LYS A 5 7.44 -13.60 10.74
CA LYS A 5 8.62 -13.14 10.00
C LYS A 5 8.86 -11.65 10.27
N ASN A 6 9.80 -11.33 11.15
CA ASN A 6 10.18 -9.93 11.39
C ASN A 6 11.23 -9.49 10.36
N PRO A 7 10.98 -8.42 9.57
CA PRO A 7 11.92 -7.93 8.58
C PRO A 7 13.05 -7.09 9.19
N ASP A 8 14.24 -7.21 8.60
CA ASP A 8 15.26 -6.15 8.68
C ASP A 8 14.99 -5.02 7.66
N VAL A 9 14.33 -5.36 6.54
CA VAL A 9 14.03 -4.45 5.43
C VAL A 9 12.63 -4.71 4.89
N ILE A 10 11.86 -3.65 4.66
CA ILE A 10 10.60 -3.67 3.90
C ILE A 10 10.74 -2.74 2.70
N THR A 11 10.43 -3.25 1.50
CA THR A 11 10.30 -2.38 0.32
C THR A 11 8.89 -1.82 0.25
N ILE A 12 8.78 -0.50 0.05
CA ILE A 12 7.51 0.20 -0.14
C ILE A 12 7.46 0.74 -1.56
N LEU A 13 6.51 0.26 -2.37
CA LEU A 13 6.19 0.83 -3.68
C LEU A 13 5.03 1.82 -3.55
N ALA A 14 5.28 3.09 -3.83
CA ALA A 14 4.27 4.13 -3.74
C ALA A 14 3.67 4.46 -5.10
N THR A 15 2.35 4.26 -5.22
CA THR A 15 1.62 4.48 -6.47
C THR A 15 0.78 5.76 -6.45
N GLY A 16 0.80 6.51 -5.34
CA GLY A 16 0.03 7.74 -5.14
C GLY A 16 -1.24 7.51 -4.32
N GLY A 17 -2.35 8.03 -4.81
CA GLY A 17 -3.63 8.00 -4.11
C GLY A 17 -3.72 8.97 -2.93
N THR A 18 -4.85 8.91 -2.21
CA THR A 18 -5.17 9.85 -1.13
C THR A 18 -4.09 9.95 -0.07
N ILE A 19 -3.41 8.85 0.29
CA ILE A 19 -2.35 8.85 1.30
C ILE A 19 -1.22 9.85 0.99
N ASP A 20 -0.88 10.00 -0.29
CA ASP A 20 0.18 10.87 -0.79
C ASP A 20 -0.33 12.27 -1.21
N LYS A 21 -1.63 12.56 -1.05
CA LYS A 21 -2.19 13.86 -1.41
C LYS A 21 -1.78 14.97 -0.44
N PHE A 22 -1.72 16.20 -0.95
CA PHE A 22 -1.50 17.40 -0.14
C PHE A 22 -2.20 18.60 -0.76
N TYR A 23 -2.46 19.64 0.03
CA TYR A 23 -2.94 20.92 -0.50
C TYR A 23 -1.77 21.72 -1.07
N SER A 24 -1.79 21.96 -2.37
CA SER A 24 -0.81 22.79 -3.05
C SER A 24 -1.02 24.28 -2.70
N VAL A 25 -0.01 25.10 -3.01
CA VAL A 25 -0.12 26.57 -2.86
C VAL A 25 -1.21 27.17 -3.76
N ALA A 26 -1.63 26.45 -4.80
CA ALA A 26 -2.73 26.83 -5.68
C ALA A 26 -4.11 26.48 -5.10
N GLY A 27 -4.16 25.81 -3.94
CA GLY A 27 -5.40 25.38 -3.30
C GLY A 27 -6.03 24.12 -3.91
N THR A 28 -5.29 23.41 -4.77
CA THR A 28 -5.70 22.11 -5.33
C THR A 28 -5.16 20.96 -4.48
N LEU A 29 -5.81 19.81 -4.59
CA LEU A 29 -5.37 18.59 -3.93
C LEU A 29 -4.53 17.78 -4.92
N ASP A 30 -3.21 17.89 -4.80
CA ASP A 30 -2.25 17.26 -5.71
C ASP A 30 -1.60 16.04 -5.04
N ILE A 31 -1.00 15.15 -5.82
CA ILE A 31 -0.24 14.00 -5.31
C ILE A 31 1.23 14.37 -5.20
N GLY A 32 1.79 14.18 -4.00
CA GLY A 32 3.15 14.53 -3.66
C GLY A 32 4.11 13.35 -3.70
N LYS A 33 5.23 13.53 -2.99
CA LYS A 33 6.17 12.45 -2.69
C LYS A 33 5.51 11.40 -1.78
N PRO A 34 6.02 10.16 -1.74
CA PRO A 34 5.47 9.11 -0.88
C PRO A 34 5.42 9.56 0.58
N ALA A 35 4.22 9.68 1.14
CA ALA A 35 4.01 10.15 2.51
C ALA A 35 4.54 9.15 3.55
N ALA A 36 4.74 7.89 3.15
CA ALA A 36 5.37 6.86 3.96
C ALA A 36 6.75 7.30 4.51
N HIS A 37 7.52 8.12 3.79
CA HIS A 37 8.77 8.68 4.31
C HIS A 37 8.55 9.47 5.61
N ASP A 38 7.67 10.46 5.56
CA ASP A 38 7.43 11.36 6.69
C ASP A 38 6.74 10.63 7.84
N VAL A 39 5.78 9.75 7.53
CA VAL A 39 5.04 9.00 8.55
C VAL A 39 5.98 8.03 9.28
N LEU A 40 6.79 7.24 8.55
CA LEU A 40 7.65 6.24 9.15
C LEU A 40 8.89 6.83 9.82
N SER A 41 9.36 8.01 9.39
CA SER A 41 10.47 8.73 10.07
C SER A 41 10.18 9.09 11.54
N ARG A 42 8.89 9.13 11.91
CA ARG A 42 8.42 9.46 13.27
C ARG A 42 8.26 8.21 14.16
N VAL A 43 8.41 7.02 13.59
CA VAL A 43 8.26 5.74 14.30
C VAL A 43 9.62 5.31 14.84
N LEU A 44 9.67 4.92 16.11
CA LEU A 44 10.87 4.35 16.73
C LEU A 44 10.95 2.85 16.38
N THR A 45 11.74 2.50 15.37
CA THR A 45 11.94 1.13 14.90
C THR A 45 13.34 0.95 14.30
N ASP A 46 13.81 -0.29 14.26
CA ASP A 46 15.04 -0.74 13.60
C ASP A 46 14.80 -1.28 12.18
N ILE A 47 13.54 -1.40 11.74
CA ILE A 47 13.19 -1.78 10.37
C ILE A 47 13.69 -0.72 9.40
N ARG A 48 14.42 -1.13 8.36
CA ARG A 48 14.81 -0.24 7.26
C ARG A 48 13.72 -0.24 6.20
N PHE A 49 13.32 0.95 5.75
CA PHE A 49 12.34 1.10 4.69
C PHE A 49 13.01 1.54 3.39
N ASP A 50 12.90 0.70 2.36
CA ASP A 50 13.29 1.02 0.99
C ASP A 50 12.07 1.54 0.24
N ILE A 51 11.85 2.85 0.30
CA ILE A 51 10.65 3.51 -0.23
C ILE A 51 10.93 4.04 -1.63
N ARG A 52 10.14 3.59 -2.60
CA ARG A 52 10.30 3.89 -4.03
C ARG A 52 9.00 4.49 -4.56
N ALA A 53 9.09 5.72 -5.09
CA ALA A 53 8.00 6.31 -5.87
C ALA A 53 7.93 5.63 -7.24
N LEU A 54 6.73 5.25 -7.69
CA LEU A 54 6.52 4.59 -8.97
C LEU A 54 5.56 5.38 -9.88
N ILE A 55 4.26 5.39 -9.55
CA ILE A 55 3.21 5.88 -10.47
C ILE A 55 2.75 7.31 -10.12
N GLY A 56 2.46 7.59 -8.85
CA GLY A 56 2.05 8.92 -8.38
C GLY A 56 0.69 9.42 -8.92
N LYS A 57 -0.30 8.53 -9.10
CA LYS A 57 -1.63 8.87 -9.66
C LYS A 57 -2.77 8.74 -8.66
N ASP A 58 -3.90 9.37 -8.95
CA ASP A 58 -5.16 9.02 -8.30
C ASP A 58 -5.54 7.61 -8.75
N SER A 59 -6.06 6.79 -7.82
CA SER A 59 -6.48 5.43 -8.16
C SER A 59 -7.56 5.39 -9.23
N LEU A 60 -8.40 6.42 -9.35
CA LEU A 60 -9.42 6.51 -10.39
C LEU A 60 -8.83 6.73 -11.79
N ASP A 61 -7.61 7.26 -11.87
CA ASP A 61 -6.89 7.50 -13.13
C ASP A 61 -5.91 6.35 -13.47
N MET A 62 -5.84 5.32 -12.63
CA MET A 62 -4.92 4.19 -12.81
C MET A 62 -5.42 3.21 -13.87
N THR A 63 -4.57 2.95 -14.87
CA THR A 63 -4.86 2.04 -15.99
C THR A 63 -4.22 0.66 -15.80
N ASP A 64 -4.49 -0.27 -16.72
CA ASP A 64 -3.85 -1.59 -16.68
C ASP A 64 -2.36 -1.52 -17.06
N GLU A 65 -1.94 -0.53 -17.86
CA GLU A 65 -0.53 -0.25 -18.10
C GLU A 65 0.20 0.15 -16.81
N ASP A 66 -0.44 0.97 -15.97
CA ASP A 66 0.10 1.34 -14.66
C ASP A 66 0.20 0.11 -13.74
N ARG A 67 -0.78 -0.79 -13.78
CA ARG A 67 -0.75 -2.04 -13.01
C ARG A 67 0.33 -2.99 -13.51
N ALA A 68 0.57 -3.04 -14.83
CA ALA A 68 1.65 -3.79 -15.43
C ALA A 68 3.02 -3.24 -15.01
N GLU A 69 3.18 -1.91 -14.95
CA GLU A 69 4.39 -1.27 -14.42
C GLU A 69 4.63 -1.65 -12.95
N LEU A 70 3.57 -1.63 -12.13
CA LEU A 70 3.63 -2.06 -10.73
C LEU A 70 4.05 -3.53 -10.59
N VAL A 71 3.52 -4.43 -11.43
CA VAL A 71 3.91 -5.84 -11.45
C VAL A 71 5.37 -6.00 -11.86
N ALA A 72 5.84 -5.28 -12.88
CA ALA A 72 7.23 -5.34 -13.31
C ALA A 72 8.18 -4.84 -12.20
N ALA A 73 7.83 -3.75 -11.54
CA ALA A 73 8.59 -3.23 -10.39
C ALA A 73 8.60 -4.21 -9.22
N LEU A 74 7.46 -4.85 -8.92
CA LEU A 74 7.33 -5.86 -7.87
C LEU A 74 8.20 -7.10 -8.14
N ASN A 75 8.17 -7.61 -9.37
CA ASN A 75 8.97 -8.77 -9.78
C ASN A 75 10.48 -8.50 -9.70
N ALA A 76 10.91 -7.24 -9.85
CA ALA A 76 12.29 -6.82 -9.72
C ALA A 76 12.77 -6.65 -8.26
N ILE A 77 11.89 -6.77 -7.26
CA ILE A 77 12.27 -6.69 -5.85
C ILE A 77 12.86 -8.02 -5.38
N GLU A 78 13.98 -8.00 -4.67
CA GLU A 78 14.57 -9.20 -4.08
C GLU A 78 13.97 -9.54 -2.71
N HIS A 79 13.56 -8.54 -1.92
CA HIS A 79 12.97 -8.73 -0.60
C HIS A 79 11.61 -9.46 -0.65
N ASP A 80 11.32 -10.26 0.39
CA ASP A 80 10.09 -11.04 0.50
C ASP A 80 8.89 -10.25 1.05
N GLN A 81 9.12 -9.13 1.74
CA GLN A 81 8.04 -8.33 2.33
C GLN A 81 7.93 -7.00 1.58
N VAL A 82 6.83 -6.85 0.83
CA VAL A 82 6.57 -5.67 0.00
C VAL A 82 5.26 -5.02 0.41
N LEU A 83 5.33 -3.75 0.79
CA LEU A 83 4.18 -2.90 1.03
C LEU A 83 3.93 -2.04 -0.21
N ILE A 84 2.67 -1.86 -0.58
CA ILE A 84 2.27 -0.97 -1.68
C ILE A 84 1.34 0.08 -1.11
N THR A 85 1.71 1.36 -1.17
CA THR A 85 0.80 2.46 -0.86
C THR A 85 0.03 2.86 -2.11
N HIS A 86 -1.30 2.85 -2.01
CA HIS A 86 -2.20 2.97 -3.16
C HIS A 86 -3.45 3.79 -2.83
N GLY A 87 -4.06 4.42 -3.84
CA GLY A 87 -5.38 5.04 -3.71
C GLY A 87 -6.50 4.03 -3.49
N THR A 88 -7.50 4.37 -2.68
CA THR A 88 -8.46 3.38 -2.16
C THR A 88 -9.54 2.96 -3.15
N ASP A 89 -9.79 3.73 -4.21
CA ASP A 89 -10.96 3.51 -5.06
C ASP A 89 -10.83 2.29 -5.98
N THR A 90 -9.63 2.03 -6.50
CA THR A 90 -9.31 0.89 -7.38
C THR A 90 -8.30 -0.07 -6.76
N MET A 91 -8.00 0.09 -5.46
CA MET A 91 -7.03 -0.78 -4.75
C MET A 91 -7.37 -2.27 -4.86
N SER A 92 -8.65 -2.64 -4.78
CA SER A 92 -9.08 -4.04 -4.94
C SER A 92 -8.85 -4.58 -6.35
N GLU A 93 -8.93 -3.71 -7.37
CA GLU A 93 -8.66 -4.10 -8.75
C GLU A 93 -7.15 -4.32 -8.95
N SER A 94 -6.32 -3.39 -8.48
CA SER A 94 -4.86 -3.54 -8.52
C SER A 94 -4.37 -4.74 -7.71
N ALA A 95 -4.96 -5.03 -6.55
CA ALA A 95 -4.62 -6.21 -5.75
C ALA A 95 -4.89 -7.52 -6.51
N ARG A 96 -6.04 -7.63 -7.20
CA ARG A 96 -6.35 -8.80 -8.04
C ARG A 96 -5.41 -8.89 -9.23
N TYR A 97 -5.16 -7.78 -9.91
CA TYR A 97 -4.23 -7.74 -11.03
C TYR A 97 -2.84 -8.26 -10.63
N ILE A 98 -2.30 -7.80 -9.49
CA ILE A 98 -1.01 -8.29 -8.97
C ILE A 98 -1.08 -9.79 -8.66
N ALA A 99 -2.14 -10.26 -8.00
CA ALA A 99 -2.30 -11.68 -7.67
C ALA A 99 -2.33 -12.58 -8.91
N GLU A 100 -2.82 -12.07 -10.04
CA GLU A 100 -2.92 -12.80 -11.30
C GLU A 100 -1.67 -12.74 -12.18
N HIS A 101 -0.89 -11.64 -12.08
CA HIS A 101 0.19 -11.35 -13.04
C HIS A 101 1.60 -11.31 -12.42
N ALA A 102 1.75 -11.20 -11.11
CA ALA A 102 3.05 -11.11 -10.45
C ALA A 102 3.66 -12.49 -10.14
N GLU A 103 4.99 -12.57 -10.25
CA GLU A 103 5.78 -13.73 -9.86
C GLU A 103 6.06 -13.66 -8.35
N LEU A 104 5.06 -14.02 -7.54
CA LEU A 104 5.13 -13.79 -6.09
C LEU A 104 6.19 -14.63 -5.39
N GLY A 105 6.40 -15.89 -5.80
CA GLY A 105 7.34 -16.79 -5.10
C GLY A 105 7.06 -16.85 -3.60
N SER A 106 8.04 -16.43 -2.77
CA SER A 106 7.94 -16.32 -1.31
C SER A 106 7.41 -14.97 -0.81
N LYS A 107 7.04 -14.05 -1.70
CA LYS A 107 6.67 -12.68 -1.32
C LYS A 107 5.32 -12.61 -0.63
N VAL A 108 5.28 -11.85 0.46
CA VAL A 108 4.07 -11.32 1.07
C VAL A 108 3.90 -9.89 0.59
N VAL A 109 2.81 -9.63 -0.12
CA VAL A 109 2.49 -8.32 -0.68
C VAL A 109 1.25 -7.78 0.01
N VAL A 110 1.37 -6.63 0.64
CA VAL A 110 0.24 -5.95 1.29
C VAL A 110 0.02 -4.61 0.62
N LEU A 111 -1.18 -4.36 0.14
CA LEU A 111 -1.62 -3.05 -0.31
C LEU A 111 -2.29 -2.32 0.87
N THR A 112 -2.00 -1.03 0.99
CA THR A 112 -2.65 -0.15 1.96
C THR A 112 -2.79 1.27 1.40
N GLY A 113 -3.51 2.12 2.11
CA GLY A 113 -3.74 3.51 1.73
C GLY A 113 -4.36 4.27 2.89
N ALA A 114 -5.03 5.37 2.58
CA ALA A 114 -5.71 6.19 3.58
C ALA A 114 -6.99 6.80 2.99
N MET A 115 -8.01 6.99 3.82
CA MET A 115 -9.21 7.76 3.43
C MET A 115 -8.96 9.27 3.53
N GLN A 116 -7.99 9.68 4.35
CA GLN A 116 -7.58 11.07 4.54
C GLN A 116 -6.09 11.24 4.25
N PRO A 117 -5.67 12.30 3.54
CA PRO A 117 -4.27 12.49 3.22
C PRO A 117 -3.36 12.48 4.44
N ALA A 118 -2.18 11.89 4.33
CA ALA A 118 -1.29 11.67 5.48
C ALA A 118 -0.84 12.96 6.18
N VAL A 119 -0.81 14.08 5.43
CA VAL A 119 -0.46 15.41 5.95
C VAL A 119 -1.55 16.02 6.84
N MET A 120 -2.77 15.47 6.85
CA MET A 120 -3.87 15.94 7.69
C MET A 120 -3.66 15.52 9.14
N ALA A 121 -4.00 16.40 10.09
CA ALA A 121 -3.94 16.10 11.51
C ALA A 121 -4.81 14.89 11.92
N HIS A 122 -5.92 14.67 11.22
CA HIS A 122 -6.84 13.56 11.43
C HIS A 122 -6.77 12.55 10.28
N SER A 123 -5.58 12.01 10.03
CA SER A 123 -5.36 10.99 9.00
C SER A 123 -5.32 9.57 9.58
N ASP A 124 -5.90 8.62 8.85
CA ASP A 124 -5.80 7.18 9.10
C ASP A 124 -4.52 6.55 8.52
N ALA A 125 -3.68 7.31 7.80
CA ALA A 125 -2.49 6.82 7.11
C ALA A 125 -1.50 6.09 8.03
N GLY A 126 -1.14 6.69 9.17
CA GLY A 126 -0.19 6.09 10.10
C GLY A 126 -0.70 4.79 10.72
N PHE A 127 -2.00 4.73 11.04
CA PHE A 127 -2.64 3.53 11.55
C PHE A 127 -2.65 2.41 10.49
N ASN A 128 -3.05 2.72 9.25
CA ASN A 128 -3.10 1.75 8.17
C ASN A 128 -1.69 1.24 7.79
N LEU A 129 -0.68 2.12 7.74
CA LEU A 129 0.72 1.73 7.51
C LEU A 129 1.23 0.76 8.59
N GLY A 130 1.02 1.07 9.87
CA GLY A 130 1.43 0.18 10.96
C GLY A 130 0.72 -1.18 10.92
N ALA A 131 -0.59 -1.18 10.62
CA ALA A 131 -1.36 -2.41 10.45
C ALA A 131 -0.87 -3.24 9.25
N ALA A 132 -0.52 -2.59 8.13
CA ALA A 132 0.00 -3.26 6.94
C ALA A 132 1.40 -3.87 7.17
N ILE A 133 2.29 -3.18 7.89
CA ILE A 133 3.58 -3.71 8.31
C ILE A 133 3.39 -4.92 9.23
N SER A 134 2.47 -4.85 10.18
CA SER A 134 2.16 -6.02 11.04
C SER A 134 1.61 -7.19 10.22
N ALA A 135 0.79 -6.92 9.21
CA ALA A 135 0.25 -7.95 8.31
C ALA A 135 1.37 -8.66 7.54
N LEU A 136 2.37 -7.92 7.03
CA LEU A 136 3.54 -8.51 6.36
C LEU A 136 4.24 -9.56 7.25
N ASN A 137 4.30 -9.32 8.57
CA ASN A 137 5.01 -10.21 9.49
C ASN A 137 4.25 -11.48 9.84
N LEU A 138 2.93 -11.48 9.66
CA LEU A 138 2.04 -12.53 10.16
C LEU A 138 1.47 -13.42 9.06
N LEU A 139 1.47 -12.94 7.81
CA LEU A 139 0.84 -13.62 6.69
C LEU A 139 1.83 -14.51 5.93
N GLU A 140 1.26 -15.53 5.30
CA GLU A 140 1.99 -16.38 4.34
C GLU A 140 2.12 -15.67 2.98
N PRO A 141 2.98 -16.16 2.08
CA PRO A 141 3.14 -15.58 0.74
C PRO A 141 1.80 -15.43 0.01
N GLY A 142 1.59 -14.27 -0.62
CA GLY A 142 0.32 -13.90 -1.23
C GLY A 142 0.09 -12.39 -1.32
N VAL A 143 -1.06 -11.99 -1.85
CA VAL A 143 -1.47 -10.58 -2.00
C VAL A 143 -2.67 -10.27 -1.12
N TYR A 144 -2.56 -9.19 -0.35
CA TYR A 144 -3.54 -8.80 0.65
C TYR A 144 -3.80 -7.30 0.62
N ILE A 145 -4.97 -6.89 1.13
CA ILE A 145 -5.27 -5.50 1.47
C ILE A 145 -5.34 -5.39 2.99
N SER A 146 -4.63 -4.42 3.57
CA SER A 146 -4.77 -4.03 4.97
C SER A 146 -5.29 -2.60 5.08
N MET A 147 -6.53 -2.45 5.55
CA MET A 147 -7.23 -1.16 5.67
C MET A 147 -8.14 -1.16 6.89
N SER A 148 -8.12 -0.06 7.66
CA SER A 148 -9.04 0.16 8.79
C SER A 148 -9.02 -0.99 9.82
N GLY A 149 -7.83 -1.56 10.06
CA GLY A 149 -7.64 -2.63 11.06
C GLY A 149 -8.11 -4.01 10.61
N ARG A 150 -8.41 -4.18 9.32
CA ARG A 150 -8.83 -5.45 8.72
C ARG A 150 -7.87 -5.85 7.60
N ILE A 151 -7.71 -7.16 7.43
CA ILE A 151 -6.87 -7.76 6.40
C ILE A 151 -7.76 -8.65 5.53
N PHE A 152 -7.62 -8.51 4.22
CA PHE A 152 -8.38 -9.30 3.25
C PHE A 152 -7.46 -9.89 2.17
N PRO A 153 -7.65 -11.15 1.77
CA PRO A 153 -7.06 -11.68 0.53
C PRO A 153 -7.53 -10.90 -0.69
N ALA A 154 -6.64 -10.69 -1.68
CA ALA A 154 -6.94 -9.89 -2.87
C ALA A 154 -8.20 -10.33 -3.65
N HIS A 155 -8.49 -11.64 -3.67
CA HIS A 155 -9.61 -12.21 -4.44
C HIS A 155 -10.98 -12.07 -3.76
N THR A 156 -11.04 -11.77 -2.45
CA THR A 156 -12.33 -11.66 -1.72
C THR A 156 -12.77 -10.23 -1.47
N VAL A 157 -11.85 -9.26 -1.58
CA VAL A 157 -12.09 -7.89 -1.14
C VAL A 157 -12.66 -6.99 -2.23
N ARG A 158 -13.56 -6.08 -1.84
CA ARG A 158 -14.02 -4.94 -2.63
C ARG A 158 -14.11 -3.67 -1.78
N LYS A 159 -14.05 -2.52 -2.44
CA LYS A 159 -14.33 -1.21 -1.82
C LYS A 159 -15.81 -0.88 -1.95
N ASP A 160 -16.51 -0.72 -0.83
CA ASP A 160 -17.78 -0.01 -0.81
C ASP A 160 -17.50 1.49 -0.76
N ARG A 161 -17.68 2.16 -1.90
CA ARG A 161 -17.45 3.60 -2.04
C ARG A 161 -18.51 4.44 -1.34
N THR A 162 -19.73 3.92 -1.18
CA THR A 162 -20.84 4.65 -0.53
C THR A 162 -20.62 4.77 0.97
N ARG A 163 -20.06 3.71 1.59
CA ARG A 163 -19.74 3.68 3.02
C ARG A 163 -18.29 4.02 3.32
N GLY A 164 -17.42 4.08 2.31
CA GLY A 164 -16.01 4.33 2.47
C GLY A 164 -15.24 3.17 3.13
N ILE A 165 -15.73 1.93 3.07
CA ILE A 165 -15.12 0.77 3.75
C ILE A 165 -14.68 -0.33 2.78
N PHE A 166 -13.78 -1.19 3.23
CA PHE A 166 -13.45 -2.45 2.56
C PHE A 166 -14.24 -3.61 3.18
N GLU A 167 -14.73 -4.50 2.32
CA GLU A 167 -15.50 -5.69 2.71
C GLU A 167 -15.18 -6.87 1.78
N GLY A 168 -15.40 -8.09 2.28
CA GLY A 168 -15.14 -9.34 1.58
C GLY A 168 -15.65 -10.54 2.37
#